data_AF-A0A533ZZT9-F1
#
_entry.id   AF-A0A533ZZT9-F1
#
_cell.length_a   1.000
_cell.length_b   1.000
_cell.length_c   1.000
_cell.angle_alpha   90.00
_cell.angle_beta   90.00
_cell.angle_gamma   90.00
#
_symmetry.space_group_name_H-M   'P 1'
#
loop_
_entity.id
_entity.type
_entity.pdbx_description
1 polymer ?
#
loop_
_entity_poly.entity_id
_entity_poly.type
_entity_poly.pdbx_seq_one_letter_code
_entity_poly.pdbx_strand_id
1 'polypeptide(L)'
;MKEKFISADKQNFDRRQRFIILHYTVSDEKDSIETLTRGGVGAHFLVPKQVFKDRDETYDYYQFLDIEDRAWHAGISNFGGRNGLNDTSVGIEIVNYGYGLKQDSGEVLFTYQVENQLKEYIIETLKKEDESLYQLLDSEKLLTAFLADMQRSLVPPADRNTYKEKVSSELIKKYKQLTREWRIENDPFLNVTQKDLYSLEQQGKLSWDEYTEHQIDTLANLIKNIQEQLTIMDEKSGEVYYQISPQFIIGHVDIAPGRKTDPGPLLWKKLADRGIGAWPDEQRVATIEKAIHIGRGIDYKWIQDNLRLYGYNIESTGQFDEQTRDVIRAFQIHFEPEGYSGEPSVKTISLLEALIKKYYPNQHSDYPRIFKPTGKKK
;
A
#
# COMPACT_ATOMS: atom_id res chain seq x y z
N MET A 1 14.44 -38.67 -16.19
CA MET A 1 15.72 -38.11 -15.68
C MET A 1 15.87 -38.49 -14.22
N LYS A 2 17.09 -38.64 -13.67
CA LYS A 2 17.32 -38.85 -12.23
C LYS A 2 18.04 -37.63 -11.67
N GLU A 3 17.49 -37.03 -10.64
CA GLU A 3 18.10 -35.92 -9.91
C GLU A 3 18.98 -36.46 -8.77
N LYS A 4 20.14 -35.85 -8.56
CA LYS A 4 20.93 -36.00 -7.34
C LYS A 4 20.98 -34.63 -6.67
N PHE A 5 20.09 -34.42 -5.72
CA PHE A 5 20.05 -33.18 -4.95
C PHE A 5 21.22 -33.14 -3.96
N ILE A 6 21.99 -32.05 -3.99
CA ILE A 6 23.06 -31.74 -3.03
C ILE A 6 22.79 -30.30 -2.61
N SER A 7 22.55 -30.08 -1.32
CA SER A 7 22.31 -28.73 -0.80
C SER A 7 23.61 -27.91 -0.85
N ALA A 8 23.50 -26.62 -1.17
CA ALA A 8 24.62 -25.69 -1.09
C ALA A 8 24.76 -25.17 0.35
N ASP A 9 25.98 -24.82 0.76
CA ASP A 9 26.19 -24.13 2.04
C ASP A 9 25.35 -22.85 2.11
N LYS A 10 24.80 -22.53 3.29
CA LYS A 10 23.94 -21.36 3.52
C LYS A 10 24.60 -20.02 3.24
N GLN A 11 25.92 -19.98 3.13
CA GLN A 11 26.70 -18.80 2.71
C GLN A 11 26.61 -18.53 1.20
N ASN A 12 26.08 -19.48 0.40
CA ASN A 12 26.03 -19.39 -1.06
C ASN A 12 24.65 -19.02 -1.60
N PHE A 13 23.64 -18.83 -0.74
CA PHE A 13 22.30 -18.47 -1.20
C PHE A 13 21.57 -17.59 -0.19
N ASP A 14 20.60 -16.85 -0.73
CA ASP A 14 19.57 -16.17 0.01
C ASP A 14 18.20 -16.68 -0.47
N ARG A 15 17.14 -16.42 0.31
CA ARG A 15 15.76 -16.52 -0.16
C ARG A 15 15.47 -15.49 -1.25
N ARG A 16 14.36 -15.64 -1.97
CA ARG A 16 13.98 -14.65 -2.99
C ARG A 16 13.27 -13.45 -2.37
N GLN A 17 12.49 -13.69 -1.33
CA GLN A 17 11.65 -12.71 -0.66
C GLN A 17 12.52 -11.78 0.17
N ARG A 18 12.47 -10.48 -0.14
CA ARG A 18 13.23 -9.41 0.51
C ARG A 18 12.35 -8.39 1.19
N PHE A 19 11.08 -8.32 0.80
CA PHE A 19 10.13 -7.32 1.27
C PHE A 19 8.84 -7.96 1.76
N ILE A 20 8.21 -7.32 2.74
CA ILE A 20 6.78 -7.50 3.02
C ILE A 20 6.11 -6.19 2.63
N ILE A 21 5.08 -6.26 1.79
CA ILE A 21 4.33 -5.08 1.33
C ILE A 21 2.91 -5.15 1.87
N LEU A 22 2.53 -4.14 2.63
CA LEU A 22 1.21 -4.01 3.27
C LEU A 22 0.28 -3.15 2.41
N HIS A 23 -0.97 -3.59 2.29
CA HIS A 23 -2.04 -2.96 1.50
C HIS A 23 -3.31 -2.88 2.36
N TYR A 24 -4.21 -1.97 2.02
CA TYR A 24 -5.62 -2.10 2.39
C TYR A 24 -6.45 -2.44 1.15
N THR A 25 -7.62 -3.04 1.36
CA THR A 25 -8.45 -3.53 0.25
C THR A 25 -9.40 -2.49 -0.35
N VAL A 26 -9.75 -1.43 0.38
CA VAL A 26 -10.83 -0.49 0.01
C VAL A 26 -12.15 -1.23 -0.24
N SER A 27 -12.42 -2.29 0.52
CA SER A 27 -13.57 -3.15 0.32
C SER A 27 -13.89 -3.95 1.57
N ASP A 28 -15.06 -4.58 1.60
CA ASP A 28 -15.39 -5.56 2.63
C ASP A 28 -14.67 -6.90 2.39
N GLU A 29 -14.77 -7.79 3.36
CA GLU A 29 -14.07 -9.08 3.34
C GLU A 29 -14.48 -9.96 2.15
N LYS A 30 -15.78 -10.02 1.84
CA LYS A 30 -16.32 -10.87 0.78
C LYS A 30 -15.80 -10.42 -0.59
N ASP A 31 -15.94 -9.13 -0.88
CA ASP A 31 -15.49 -8.55 -2.15
C ASP A 31 -13.95 -8.59 -2.26
N SER A 32 -13.23 -8.48 -1.15
CA SER A 32 -11.77 -8.65 -1.10
C SER A 32 -11.35 -10.06 -1.48
N ILE A 33 -11.97 -11.10 -0.90
CA ILE A 33 -11.70 -12.50 -1.25
C ILE A 33 -12.02 -12.75 -2.72
N GLU A 34 -13.18 -12.30 -3.21
CA GLU A 34 -13.55 -12.47 -4.62
C GLU A 34 -12.53 -11.81 -5.54
N THR A 35 -12.11 -10.57 -5.26
CA THR A 35 -11.13 -9.83 -6.06
C THR A 35 -9.75 -10.49 -6.06
N LEU A 36 -9.27 -10.97 -4.90
CA LEU A 36 -7.92 -11.53 -4.75
C LEU A 36 -7.81 -12.97 -5.27
N THR A 37 -8.94 -13.65 -5.48
CA THR A 37 -8.99 -15.03 -6.00
C THR A 37 -9.41 -15.10 -7.47
N ARG A 38 -10.05 -14.07 -8.02
CA ARG A 38 -10.47 -14.00 -9.43
C ARG A 38 -9.53 -13.07 -10.19
N GLY A 39 -8.67 -13.67 -11.02
CA GLY A 39 -7.44 -13.07 -11.53
C GLY A 39 -7.51 -11.63 -12.05
N GLY A 40 -6.39 -10.91 -11.89
CA GLY A 40 -6.19 -9.52 -12.29
C GLY A 40 -5.28 -8.78 -11.31
N VAL A 41 -5.42 -9.12 -10.03
CA VAL A 41 -4.54 -8.79 -8.90
C VAL A 41 -4.53 -9.98 -7.93
N GLY A 42 -3.65 -10.00 -6.94
CA GLY A 42 -3.65 -11.04 -5.91
C GLY A 42 -2.62 -10.76 -4.81
N ALA A 43 -2.76 -11.42 -3.68
CA ALA A 43 -1.89 -11.30 -2.51
C ALA A 43 -1.60 -12.68 -1.91
N HIS A 44 -0.61 -12.78 -1.02
CA HIS A 44 -0.33 -14.04 -0.32
C HIS A 44 -1.31 -14.24 0.83
N PHE A 45 -1.64 -13.15 1.53
CA PHE A 45 -2.50 -13.17 2.71
C PHE A 45 -3.55 -12.07 2.68
N LEU A 46 -4.67 -12.30 3.35
CA LEU A 46 -5.70 -11.29 3.67
C LEU A 46 -6.03 -11.34 5.16
N VAL A 47 -5.96 -10.19 5.82
CA VAL A 47 -6.31 -10.04 7.25
C VAL A 47 -7.69 -9.39 7.38
N PRO A 48 -8.73 -10.14 7.84
CA PRO A 48 -10.08 -9.62 8.04
C PRO A 48 -10.18 -8.67 9.23
N LYS A 49 -11.30 -7.93 9.33
CA LYS A 49 -11.54 -7.00 10.46
C LYS A 49 -11.61 -7.72 11.81
N GLN A 50 -12.08 -8.96 11.82
CA GLN A 50 -12.25 -9.79 13.01
C GLN A 50 -11.92 -11.24 12.68
N VAL A 51 -11.72 -12.03 13.74
CA VAL A 51 -11.69 -13.48 13.67
C VAL A 51 -12.95 -14.03 12.99
N PHE A 52 -12.78 -15.00 12.09
CA PHE A 52 -13.89 -15.68 11.42
C PHE A 52 -13.90 -17.17 11.73
N LYS A 53 -15.04 -17.81 11.46
CA LYS A 53 -15.22 -19.25 11.61
C LYS A 53 -15.53 -19.87 10.26
N ASP A 54 -14.89 -21.00 9.98
CA ASP A 54 -15.31 -21.92 8.94
C ASP A 54 -15.47 -23.31 9.59
N ARG A 55 -16.70 -23.82 9.57
CA ARG A 55 -17.12 -25.02 10.32
C ARG A 55 -16.83 -24.89 11.82
N ASP A 56 -16.05 -25.82 12.38
CA ASP A 56 -15.70 -25.89 13.80
C ASP A 56 -14.36 -25.20 14.11
N GLU A 57 -13.70 -24.63 13.10
CA GLU A 57 -12.39 -23.99 13.22
C GLU A 57 -12.52 -22.46 13.18
N THR A 58 -11.56 -21.82 13.84
CA THR A 58 -11.46 -20.36 14.00
C THR A 58 -10.19 -19.90 13.31
N TYR A 59 -10.27 -18.82 12.53
CA TYR A 59 -9.17 -18.33 11.70
C TYR A 59 -8.96 -16.83 11.89
N ASP A 60 -7.69 -16.44 11.95
CA ASP A 60 -7.29 -15.05 12.11
C ASP A 60 -7.05 -14.34 10.77
N TYR A 61 -6.70 -15.08 9.72
CA TYR A 61 -6.38 -14.59 8.37
C TYR A 61 -6.61 -15.66 7.30
N TYR A 62 -6.66 -15.23 6.04
CA TYR A 62 -6.67 -16.09 4.85
C TYR A 62 -5.29 -16.16 4.21
N GLN A 63 -4.92 -17.33 3.70
CA GLN A 63 -3.75 -17.51 2.83
C GLN A 63 -4.22 -17.97 1.45
N PHE A 64 -3.83 -17.25 0.40
CA PHE A 64 -4.18 -17.57 -0.98
C PHE A 64 -3.04 -18.25 -1.75
N LEU A 65 -1.79 -17.93 -1.41
CA LEU A 65 -0.59 -18.39 -2.11
C LEU A 65 0.50 -18.77 -1.11
N ASP A 66 1.41 -19.67 -1.51
CA ASP A 66 2.67 -19.90 -0.79
C ASP A 66 3.55 -18.64 -0.90
N ILE A 67 4.34 -18.32 0.13
CA ILE A 67 5.26 -17.16 0.09
C ILE A 67 6.35 -17.30 -0.98
N GLU A 68 6.59 -18.51 -1.49
CA GLU A 68 7.50 -18.79 -2.61
C GLU A 68 6.88 -18.53 -3.99
N ASP A 69 5.55 -18.43 -4.06
CA ASP A 69 4.85 -18.05 -5.28
C ASP A 69 4.84 -16.54 -5.49
N ARG A 70 4.61 -16.11 -6.73
CA ARG A 70 4.60 -14.70 -7.10
C ARG A 70 3.18 -14.14 -7.13
N ALA A 71 2.75 -13.47 -6.07
CA ALA A 71 1.50 -12.70 -6.07
C ALA A 71 1.58 -11.40 -6.92
N TRP A 72 0.42 -10.88 -7.36
CA TRP A 72 0.32 -9.68 -8.20
C TRP A 72 -0.28 -8.51 -7.40
N HIS A 73 0.47 -7.94 -6.46
CA HIS A 73 -0.01 -6.89 -5.54
C HIS A 73 0.72 -5.54 -5.73
N ALA A 74 2.04 -5.55 -5.91
CA ALA A 74 2.87 -4.35 -5.96
C ALA A 74 2.71 -3.55 -7.27
N GLY A 75 2.51 -4.24 -8.40
CA GLY A 75 2.49 -3.62 -9.73
C GLY A 75 3.80 -2.90 -10.07
N ILE A 76 3.74 -1.79 -10.81
CA ILE A 76 4.91 -0.94 -11.11
C ILE A 76 5.42 -0.32 -9.81
N SER A 77 6.54 -0.81 -9.31
CA SER A 77 7.03 -0.53 -7.96
C SER A 77 8.55 -0.43 -7.92
N ASN A 78 9.07 0.39 -7.02
CA ASN A 78 10.50 0.45 -6.73
C ASN A 78 10.76 0.75 -5.24
N PHE A 79 11.69 0.03 -4.64
CA PHE A 79 12.24 0.36 -3.33
C PHE A 79 13.62 -0.28 -3.15
N GLY A 80 14.54 0.40 -2.46
CA GLY A 80 15.89 -0.09 -2.19
C GLY A 80 16.69 -0.40 -3.46
N GLY A 81 16.44 0.33 -4.55
CA GLY A 81 17.09 0.12 -5.85
C GLY A 81 16.57 -1.09 -6.64
N ARG A 82 15.51 -1.77 -6.18
CA ARG A 82 14.86 -2.89 -6.88
C ARG A 82 13.57 -2.43 -7.53
N ASN A 83 13.29 -2.93 -8.73
CA ASN A 83 12.04 -2.72 -9.46
C ASN A 83 11.20 -3.99 -9.47
N GLY A 84 9.90 -3.86 -9.76
CA GLY A 84 9.03 -5.02 -10.02
C GLY A 84 8.87 -5.90 -8.78
N LEU A 85 8.53 -5.29 -7.64
CA LEU A 85 8.68 -5.92 -6.33
C LEU A 85 7.81 -7.15 -6.10
N ASN A 86 6.78 -7.41 -6.93
CA ASN A 86 6.07 -8.69 -6.96
C ASN A 86 7.04 -9.89 -6.98
N ASP A 87 8.19 -9.76 -7.65
CA ASP A 87 9.15 -10.86 -7.84
C ASP A 87 9.90 -11.26 -6.56
N THR A 88 9.94 -10.39 -5.55
CA THR A 88 10.76 -10.56 -4.35
C THR A 88 10.03 -10.12 -3.08
N SER A 89 8.70 -10.16 -3.04
CA SER A 89 7.95 -9.68 -1.89
C SER A 89 6.77 -10.56 -1.52
N VAL A 90 6.42 -10.50 -0.23
CA VAL A 90 5.18 -11.06 0.29
C VAL A 90 4.16 -9.92 0.46
N GLY A 91 3.14 -9.89 -0.38
CA GLY A 91 1.98 -9.01 -0.24
C GLY A 91 0.97 -9.50 0.80
N ILE A 92 0.60 -8.61 1.73
CA ILE A 92 -0.46 -8.82 2.73
C ILE A 92 -1.53 -7.74 2.53
N GLU A 93 -2.75 -8.16 2.23
CA GLU A 93 -3.93 -7.30 2.14
C GLU A 93 -4.64 -7.23 3.49
N ILE A 94 -5.20 -6.07 3.84
CA ILE A 94 -5.90 -5.86 5.11
C ILE A 94 -7.29 -5.30 4.80
N VAL A 95 -8.34 -5.96 5.29
CA VAL A 95 -9.71 -5.47 5.10
C VAL A 95 -9.87 -4.13 5.82
N ASN A 96 -9.84 -3.05 5.05
CA ASN A 96 -9.93 -1.69 5.55
C ASN A 96 -10.44 -0.80 4.40
N TYR A 97 -11.34 0.12 4.74
CA TYR A 97 -12.06 0.95 3.78
C TYR A 97 -11.25 2.16 3.27
N GLY A 98 -10.03 2.35 3.78
CA GLY A 98 -9.16 3.46 3.42
C GLY A 98 -9.66 4.77 4.02
N TYR A 99 -9.76 5.80 3.19
CA TYR A 99 -10.31 7.09 3.60
C TYR A 99 -11.78 7.25 3.18
N GLY A 100 -12.53 8.01 3.98
CA GLY A 100 -13.91 8.39 3.71
C GLY A 100 -14.14 9.88 3.99
N LEU A 101 -15.22 10.41 3.40
CA LEU A 101 -15.65 11.79 3.58
C LEU A 101 -16.74 11.86 4.63
N LYS A 102 -16.57 12.73 5.62
CA LYS A 102 -17.59 13.00 6.64
C LYS A 102 -18.75 13.75 5.99
N GLN A 103 -19.95 13.21 6.18
CA GLN A 103 -21.20 13.78 5.71
C GLN A 103 -21.76 14.74 6.76
N ASP A 104 -22.70 15.60 6.35
CA ASP A 104 -23.39 16.53 7.25
C ASP A 104 -24.17 15.80 8.37
N SER A 105 -24.55 14.53 8.14
CA SER A 105 -25.17 13.66 9.14
C SER A 105 -24.22 13.23 10.27
N GLY A 106 -22.92 13.41 10.09
CA GLY A 106 -21.87 12.89 10.98
C GLY A 106 -21.38 11.48 10.61
N GLU A 107 -22.04 10.79 9.68
CA GLU A 107 -21.56 9.52 9.15
C GLU A 107 -20.37 9.71 8.21
N VAL A 108 -19.54 8.68 8.09
CA VAL A 108 -18.43 8.65 7.13
C VAL A 108 -18.85 7.82 5.93
N LEU A 109 -18.89 8.45 4.75
CA LEU A 109 -19.06 7.76 3.49
C LEU A 109 -17.68 7.32 3.01
N PHE A 110 -17.47 6.03 2.79
CA PHE A 110 -16.25 5.47 2.23
C PHE A 110 -16.39 5.24 0.73
N THR A 111 -15.26 5.25 0.03
CA THR A 111 -15.18 5.01 -1.42
C THR A 111 -15.84 3.67 -1.81
N TYR A 112 -15.66 2.61 -1.02
CA TYR A 112 -16.27 1.30 -1.31
C TYR A 112 -17.81 1.33 -1.34
N GLN A 113 -18.44 2.18 -0.52
CA GLN A 113 -19.91 2.31 -0.50
C GLN A 113 -20.40 2.95 -1.78
N VAL A 114 -19.67 3.94 -2.30
CA VAL A 114 -19.96 4.56 -3.61
C VAL A 114 -19.79 3.54 -4.74
N GLU A 115 -18.76 2.70 -4.67
CA GLU A 115 -18.59 1.60 -5.62
C GLU A 115 -19.75 0.59 -5.58
N ASN A 116 -20.27 0.28 -4.40
CA ASN A 116 -21.41 -0.63 -4.24
C ASN A 116 -22.71 -0.01 -4.76
N GLN A 117 -22.96 1.27 -4.48
CA GLN A 117 -24.10 2.01 -5.04
C GLN A 117 -24.05 2.04 -6.58
N LEU A 118 -22.87 2.25 -7.16
CA LEU A 118 -22.68 2.17 -8.60
C LEU A 118 -22.97 0.77 -9.15
N LYS A 119 -22.47 -0.30 -8.50
CA LYS A 119 -22.76 -1.68 -8.91
C LYS A 119 -24.27 -1.96 -8.90
N GLU A 120 -24.95 -1.58 -7.83
CA GLU A 120 -26.40 -1.74 -7.68
C GLU A 120 -27.15 -0.98 -8.78
N TYR A 121 -26.79 0.29 -9.01
CA TYR A 121 -27.36 1.09 -10.09
C TYR A 121 -27.22 0.43 -11.46
N ILE A 122 -26.02 -0.06 -11.82
CA ILE A 122 -25.79 -0.74 -13.09
C ILE A 122 -26.60 -2.04 -13.19
N ILE A 123 -26.71 -2.82 -12.11
CA ILE A 123 -27.53 -4.04 -12.07
C ILE A 123 -29.01 -3.72 -12.26
N GLU A 124 -29.52 -2.68 -11.62
CA GLU A 124 -30.92 -2.26 -11.77
C GLU A 124 -31.21 -1.76 -13.17
N THR A 125 -30.30 -0.97 -13.77
CA THR A 125 -30.42 -0.55 -15.17
C THR A 125 -30.39 -1.74 -16.11
N LEU A 126 -29.50 -2.72 -15.90
CA LEU A 126 -29.47 -3.97 -16.66
C LEU A 126 -30.81 -4.71 -16.59
N LYS A 127 -31.36 -4.89 -15.39
CA LYS A 127 -32.66 -5.57 -15.21
C LYS A 127 -33.81 -4.83 -15.90
N LYS A 128 -33.78 -3.50 -15.92
CA LYS A 128 -34.86 -2.68 -16.46
C LYS A 128 -34.77 -2.48 -17.98
N GLU A 129 -33.57 -2.26 -18.51
CA GLU A 129 -33.36 -1.85 -19.89
C GLU A 129 -32.84 -2.98 -20.78
N ASP A 130 -32.12 -3.96 -20.21
CA ASP A 130 -31.47 -5.04 -20.95
C ASP A 130 -31.64 -6.40 -20.20
N GLU A 131 -32.88 -6.75 -19.83
CA GLU A 131 -33.17 -7.94 -18.98
C GLU A 131 -32.56 -9.24 -19.54
N SER A 132 -32.57 -9.40 -20.87
CA SER A 132 -31.94 -10.56 -21.54
C SER A 132 -30.42 -10.64 -21.30
N LEU A 133 -29.72 -9.51 -21.27
CA LEU A 133 -28.29 -9.44 -20.98
C LEU A 133 -28.04 -9.74 -19.50
N TYR A 134 -28.88 -9.23 -18.58
CA TYR A 134 -28.79 -9.56 -17.17
C TYR A 134 -28.91 -11.08 -16.94
N GLN A 135 -29.93 -11.73 -17.50
CA GLN A 135 -30.13 -13.17 -17.37
C GLN A 135 -28.96 -13.99 -17.95
N LEU A 136 -28.40 -13.54 -19.08
CA LEU A 136 -27.20 -14.14 -19.67
C LEU A 136 -25.98 -14.02 -18.73
N LEU A 137 -25.71 -12.82 -18.23
CA LEU A 137 -24.57 -12.57 -17.33
C LEU A 137 -24.71 -13.33 -16.01
N ASP A 138 -25.91 -13.45 -15.47
CA ASP A 138 -26.17 -14.17 -14.22
C ASP A 138 -26.01 -15.69 -14.40
N SER A 139 -26.64 -16.26 -15.45
CA SER A 139 -26.57 -17.70 -15.74
C SER A 139 -25.16 -18.19 -16.06
N GLU A 140 -24.36 -17.38 -16.74
CA GLU A 140 -22.96 -17.69 -17.08
C GLU A 140 -21.98 -17.27 -15.96
N LYS A 141 -22.47 -16.71 -14.84
CA LYS A 141 -21.66 -16.18 -13.74
C LYS A 141 -20.66 -15.10 -14.16
N LEU A 142 -21.01 -14.33 -15.20
CA LEU A 142 -20.20 -13.26 -15.80
C LEU A 142 -20.52 -11.86 -15.24
N LEU A 143 -21.52 -11.73 -14.35
CA LEU A 143 -21.93 -10.42 -13.83
C LEU A 143 -20.79 -9.67 -13.14
N THR A 144 -20.00 -10.34 -12.29
CA THR A 144 -18.83 -9.72 -11.64
C THR A 144 -17.80 -9.24 -12.68
N ALA A 145 -17.49 -10.07 -13.68
CA ALA A 145 -16.56 -9.72 -14.74
C ALA A 145 -17.05 -8.52 -15.56
N PHE A 146 -18.35 -8.45 -15.81
CA PHE A 146 -18.99 -7.31 -16.48
C PHE A 146 -18.82 -6.00 -15.71
N LEU A 147 -19.16 -6.03 -14.42
CA LEU A 147 -19.01 -4.86 -13.53
C LEU A 147 -17.54 -4.43 -13.38
N ALA A 148 -16.61 -5.38 -13.37
CA ALA A 148 -15.17 -5.09 -13.28
C ALA A 148 -14.60 -4.45 -14.56
N ASP A 149 -14.99 -4.91 -15.75
CA ASP A 149 -14.53 -4.34 -17.04
C ASP A 149 -15.01 -2.90 -17.20
N MET A 150 -16.24 -2.68 -16.80
CA MET A 150 -16.90 -1.41 -16.74
C MET A 150 -16.16 -0.38 -15.90
N GLN A 151 -15.80 -0.76 -14.68
CA GLN A 151 -15.17 0.14 -13.71
C GLN A 151 -13.66 0.29 -13.95
N ARG A 152 -12.97 -0.81 -14.26
CA ARG A 152 -11.50 -0.89 -14.20
C ARG A 152 -10.87 -1.35 -15.51
N SER A 153 -11.68 -1.65 -16.53
CA SER A 153 -11.22 -2.33 -17.76
C SER A 153 -10.49 -3.65 -17.46
N LEU A 154 -10.90 -4.31 -16.37
CA LEU A 154 -10.37 -5.59 -15.92
C LEU A 154 -11.37 -6.69 -16.27
N VAL A 155 -10.90 -7.70 -17.01
CA VAL A 155 -11.64 -8.94 -17.25
C VAL A 155 -10.78 -10.09 -16.74
N PRO A 156 -11.25 -10.88 -15.77
CA PRO A 156 -10.50 -12.02 -15.26
C PRO A 156 -10.06 -12.97 -16.38
N PRO A 157 -8.83 -13.55 -16.32
CA PRO A 157 -8.36 -14.45 -17.37
C PRO A 157 -9.27 -15.65 -17.62
N ALA A 158 -9.85 -16.22 -16.57
CA ALA A 158 -10.75 -17.37 -16.65
C ALA A 158 -12.04 -17.03 -17.43
N ASP A 159 -12.56 -15.83 -17.24
CA ASP A 159 -13.79 -15.38 -17.90
C ASP A 159 -13.52 -14.79 -19.29
N ARG A 160 -12.28 -14.40 -19.60
CA ARG A 160 -11.95 -13.55 -20.75
C ARG A 160 -12.44 -14.07 -22.10
N ASN A 161 -12.38 -15.37 -22.36
CA ASN A 161 -12.81 -15.92 -23.65
C ASN A 161 -14.34 -15.94 -23.74
N THR A 162 -15.02 -16.60 -22.79
CA THR A 162 -16.49 -16.65 -22.71
C THR A 162 -17.09 -15.25 -22.66
N TYR A 163 -16.53 -14.37 -21.84
CA TYR A 163 -16.97 -12.99 -21.69
C TYR A 163 -16.89 -12.21 -23.01
N LYS A 164 -15.78 -12.32 -23.76
CA LYS A 164 -15.62 -11.63 -25.05
C LYS A 164 -16.54 -12.17 -26.15
N GLU A 165 -16.95 -13.43 -26.07
CA GLU A 165 -17.93 -14.01 -26.99
C GLU A 165 -19.36 -13.50 -26.71
N LYS A 166 -19.66 -13.21 -25.43
CA LYS A 166 -21.01 -12.83 -24.98
C LYS A 166 -21.22 -11.32 -24.85
N VAL A 167 -20.16 -10.54 -24.64
CA VAL A 167 -20.24 -9.10 -24.37
C VAL A 167 -19.48 -8.32 -25.46
N SER A 168 -20.22 -7.54 -26.25
CA SER A 168 -19.68 -6.74 -27.35
C SER A 168 -19.00 -5.45 -26.88
N SER A 169 -18.13 -4.89 -27.71
CA SER A 169 -17.44 -3.63 -27.42
C SER A 169 -18.38 -2.44 -27.31
N GLU A 170 -19.50 -2.48 -28.03
CA GLU A 170 -20.57 -1.48 -28.04
C GLU A 170 -21.32 -1.47 -26.71
N LEU A 171 -21.61 -2.65 -26.13
CA LEU A 171 -22.21 -2.76 -24.79
C LEU A 171 -21.28 -2.18 -23.73
N ILE A 172 -19.99 -2.49 -23.80
CA ILE A 172 -18.99 -1.92 -22.89
C ILE A 172 -18.95 -0.39 -22.99
N LYS A 173 -19.00 0.17 -24.20
CA LYS A 173 -19.03 1.63 -24.39
C LYS A 173 -20.29 2.26 -23.79
N LYS A 174 -21.48 1.68 -24.05
CA LYS A 174 -22.77 2.16 -23.49
C LYS A 174 -22.68 2.25 -21.97
N TYR A 175 -22.32 1.15 -21.34
CA TYR A 175 -22.32 1.08 -19.90
C TYR A 175 -21.16 1.91 -19.31
N LYS A 176 -19.98 1.98 -19.93
CA LYS A 176 -18.89 2.88 -19.45
C LYS A 176 -19.31 4.34 -19.45
N GLN A 177 -20.09 4.77 -20.44
CA GLN A 177 -20.69 6.10 -20.46
C GLN A 177 -21.67 6.27 -19.29
N LEU A 178 -22.56 5.32 -19.07
CA LEU A 178 -23.51 5.34 -17.96
C LEU A 178 -22.81 5.43 -16.59
N THR A 179 -21.74 4.66 -16.39
CA THR A 179 -20.92 4.74 -15.17
C THR A 179 -20.30 6.12 -14.99
N ARG A 180 -19.81 6.74 -16.07
CA ARG A 180 -19.24 8.08 -16.01
C ARG A 180 -20.29 9.13 -15.64
N GLU A 181 -21.46 9.06 -16.26
CA GLU A 181 -22.59 9.98 -15.99
C GLU A 181 -23.03 9.85 -14.53
N TRP A 182 -23.23 8.62 -14.04
CA TRP A 182 -23.59 8.38 -12.65
C TRP A 182 -22.57 8.96 -11.67
N ARG A 183 -21.26 8.77 -11.93
CA ARG A 183 -20.20 9.31 -11.05
C ARG A 183 -20.18 10.83 -11.01
N ILE A 184 -20.41 11.51 -12.13
CA ILE A 184 -20.45 12.98 -12.17
C ILE A 184 -21.50 13.53 -11.20
N GLU A 185 -22.62 12.82 -11.07
CA GLU A 185 -23.75 13.24 -10.23
C GLU A 185 -23.64 12.74 -8.78
N ASN A 186 -23.07 11.56 -8.55
CA ASN A 186 -23.19 10.84 -7.28
C ASN A 186 -21.87 10.55 -6.56
N ASP A 187 -20.71 10.70 -7.19
CA ASP A 187 -19.42 10.33 -6.62
C ASP A 187 -18.70 11.55 -6.00
N PRO A 188 -18.77 11.76 -4.67
CA PRO A 188 -18.11 12.89 -4.02
C PRO A 188 -16.58 12.77 -4.03
N PHE A 189 -16.03 11.62 -4.43
CA PHE A 189 -14.59 11.38 -4.53
C PHE A 189 -14.04 11.63 -5.93
N LEU A 190 -14.88 11.87 -6.94
CA LEU A 190 -14.49 11.92 -8.35
C LEU A 190 -13.29 12.84 -8.64
N ASN A 191 -13.17 13.93 -7.88
CA ASN A 191 -12.08 14.91 -8.02
C ASN A 191 -11.15 14.97 -6.80
N VAL A 192 -11.30 14.06 -5.83
CA VAL A 192 -10.43 13.98 -4.66
C VAL A 192 -9.17 13.23 -5.04
N THR A 193 -8.03 13.89 -4.91
CA THR A 193 -6.72 13.31 -5.15
C THR A 193 -5.98 13.08 -3.83
N GLN A 194 -4.87 12.33 -3.88
CA GLN A 194 -4.00 12.12 -2.71
C GLN A 194 -3.50 13.43 -2.10
N LYS A 195 -3.36 14.48 -2.92
CA LYS A 195 -2.88 15.80 -2.51
C LYS A 195 -3.90 16.53 -1.63
N ASP A 196 -5.18 16.18 -1.76
CA ASP A 196 -6.28 16.82 -1.03
C ASP A 196 -6.50 16.19 0.36
N LEU A 197 -6.11 14.92 0.53
CA LEU A 197 -6.48 14.11 1.71
C LEU A 197 -6.04 14.76 3.03
N TYR A 198 -4.81 15.29 3.08
CA TYR A 198 -4.31 15.96 4.28
C TYR A 198 -5.13 17.21 4.60
N SER A 199 -5.40 18.07 3.61
CA SER A 199 -6.19 19.29 3.80
C SER A 199 -7.62 18.99 4.24
N LEU A 200 -8.24 17.95 3.66
CA LEU A 200 -9.58 17.52 4.04
C LEU A 200 -9.62 16.98 5.48
N GLU A 201 -8.60 16.23 5.90
CA GLU A 201 -8.50 15.73 7.28
C GLU A 201 -8.35 16.89 8.28
N GLN A 202 -7.48 17.86 7.98
CA GLN A 202 -7.28 19.04 8.85
C GLN A 202 -8.54 19.92 8.94
N GLN A 203 -9.39 19.91 7.91
CA GLN A 203 -10.72 20.56 7.93
C GLN A 203 -11.78 19.72 8.65
N GLY A 204 -11.44 18.52 9.15
CA GLY A 204 -12.36 17.58 9.76
C GLY A 204 -13.32 16.90 8.78
N LYS A 205 -13.11 17.04 7.47
CA LYS A 205 -13.97 16.51 6.38
C LYS A 205 -13.59 15.10 5.93
N LEU A 206 -12.41 14.61 6.29
CA LEU A 206 -11.95 13.27 5.98
C LEU A 206 -11.76 12.47 7.27
N SER A 207 -12.00 11.16 7.18
CA SER A 207 -11.66 10.19 8.21
C SER A 207 -11.02 8.98 7.56
N TRP A 208 -9.97 8.44 8.19
CA TRP A 208 -9.46 7.13 7.85
C TRP A 208 -10.25 6.05 8.60
N ASP A 209 -10.41 4.89 7.99
CA ASP A 209 -10.94 3.71 8.63
C ASP A 209 -9.89 3.10 9.58
N GLU A 210 -10.30 2.84 10.81
CA GLU A 210 -9.42 2.32 11.85
C GLU A 210 -9.12 0.84 11.65
N TYR A 211 -7.87 0.45 11.91
CA TYR A 211 -7.50 -0.95 12.06
C TYR A 211 -7.88 -1.45 13.44
N THR A 212 -8.51 -2.63 13.50
CA THR A 212 -8.88 -3.27 14.77
C THR A 212 -7.64 -3.84 15.48
N GLU A 213 -7.69 -4.01 16.81
CA GLU A 213 -6.58 -4.65 17.53
C GLU A 213 -6.31 -6.07 17.02
N HIS A 214 -7.36 -6.82 16.66
CA HIS A 214 -7.24 -8.13 15.99
C HIS A 214 -6.36 -8.05 14.75
N GLN A 215 -6.60 -7.07 13.87
CA GLN A 215 -5.82 -6.89 12.65
C GLN A 215 -4.36 -6.60 12.97
N ILE A 216 -4.09 -5.69 13.91
CA ILE A 216 -2.72 -5.32 14.27
C ILE A 216 -1.96 -6.52 14.87
N ASP A 217 -2.58 -7.25 15.80
CA ASP A 217 -1.97 -8.43 16.43
C ASP A 217 -1.73 -9.55 15.43
N THR A 218 -2.72 -9.81 14.57
CA THR A 218 -2.61 -10.83 13.50
C THR A 218 -1.49 -10.48 12.53
N LEU A 219 -1.42 -9.22 12.06
CA LEU A 219 -0.35 -8.76 11.19
C LEU A 219 1.01 -8.92 11.85
N ALA A 220 1.15 -8.53 13.11
CA ALA A 220 2.43 -8.62 13.80
C ALA A 220 2.90 -10.07 13.95
N ASN A 221 2.00 -10.98 14.29
CA ASN A 221 2.31 -12.41 14.42
C ASN A 221 2.61 -13.05 13.06
N LEU A 222 1.82 -12.74 12.04
CA LEU A 222 2.01 -13.23 10.68
C LEU A 222 3.36 -12.77 10.11
N ILE A 223 3.71 -11.49 10.28
CA ILE A 223 5.00 -10.95 9.81
C ILE A 223 6.17 -11.62 10.52
N LYS A 224 6.11 -11.82 11.85
CA LYS A 224 7.13 -12.56 12.60
C LYS A 224 7.28 -13.98 12.07
N ASN A 225 6.18 -14.67 11.83
CA ASN A 225 6.19 -16.03 11.29
C ASN A 225 6.82 -16.08 9.88
N ILE A 226 6.47 -15.15 8.99
CA ILE A 226 7.09 -15.04 7.66
C ILE A 226 8.61 -14.79 7.79
N GLN A 227 9.02 -13.89 8.67
CA GLN A 227 10.45 -13.62 8.91
C GLN A 227 11.18 -14.87 9.42
N GLU A 228 10.58 -15.63 10.33
CA GLU A 228 11.13 -16.90 10.84
C GLU A 228 11.30 -17.94 9.71
N GLN A 229 10.32 -18.08 8.81
CA GLN A 229 10.43 -18.97 7.65
C GLN A 229 11.57 -18.57 6.70
N LEU A 230 11.86 -17.27 6.60
CA LEU A 230 12.90 -16.70 5.74
C LEU A 230 14.25 -16.52 6.45
N THR A 231 14.42 -17.16 7.60
CA THR A 231 15.65 -17.08 8.38
C THR A 231 16.78 -17.90 7.73
N ILE A 232 17.97 -17.31 7.71
CA ILE A 232 19.22 -17.97 7.29
C ILE A 232 20.16 -18.00 8.50
N MET A 233 20.66 -19.18 8.83
CA MET A 233 21.63 -19.37 9.91
C MET A 233 23.02 -19.55 9.31
N ASP A 234 23.98 -18.75 9.75
CA ASP A 234 25.39 -18.99 9.46
C ASP A 234 25.90 -20.10 10.38
N GLU A 235 26.24 -21.26 9.80
CA GLU A 235 26.69 -22.43 10.55
C GLU A 235 28.07 -22.23 11.20
N LYS A 236 28.88 -21.25 10.74
CA LYS A 236 30.20 -20.98 11.32
C LYS A 236 30.13 -20.08 12.55
N SER A 237 29.35 -19.02 12.50
CA SER A 237 29.20 -18.09 13.65
C SER A 237 28.05 -18.47 14.59
N GLY A 238 27.11 -19.29 14.12
CA GLY A 238 25.85 -19.58 14.81
C GLY A 238 24.85 -18.42 14.75
N GLU A 239 25.16 -17.36 14.00
CA GLU A 239 24.29 -16.19 13.90
C GLU A 239 23.09 -16.46 12.99
N VAL A 240 21.96 -15.93 13.45
CA VAL A 240 20.66 -16.06 12.79
C VAL A 240 20.31 -14.72 12.19
N TYR A 241 20.12 -14.71 10.87
CA TYR A 241 19.77 -13.51 10.12
C TYR A 241 18.38 -13.65 9.54
N TYR A 242 17.49 -12.73 9.92
CA TYR A 242 16.25 -12.52 9.21
C TYR A 242 16.57 -11.87 7.87
N GLN A 243 16.19 -12.52 6.78
CA GLN A 243 16.45 -11.96 5.46
C GLN A 243 15.70 -10.65 5.21
N ILE A 244 14.51 -10.50 5.80
CA ILE A 244 13.70 -9.29 5.70
C ILE A 244 13.99 -8.41 6.92
N SER A 245 14.84 -7.40 6.71
CA SER A 245 15.13 -6.37 7.70
C SER A 245 13.92 -5.46 7.95
N PRO A 246 13.86 -4.77 9.11
CA PRO A 246 12.75 -3.86 9.44
C PRO A 246 12.48 -2.78 8.38
N GLN A 247 13.50 -2.30 7.65
CA GLN A 247 13.32 -1.27 6.61
C GLN A 247 12.57 -1.79 5.37
N PHE A 248 12.39 -3.10 5.24
CA PHE A 248 11.75 -3.76 4.09
C PHE A 248 10.36 -4.31 4.42
N ILE A 249 9.80 -3.92 5.56
CA ILE A 249 8.36 -4.03 5.85
C ILE A 249 7.77 -2.66 5.56
N ILE A 250 7.12 -2.53 4.40
CA ILE A 250 6.79 -1.25 3.76
C ILE A 250 5.36 -1.26 3.21
N GLY A 251 4.80 -0.09 2.95
CA GLY A 251 3.45 0.06 2.39
C GLY A 251 3.48 0.11 0.87
N HIS A 252 2.33 -0.05 0.24
CA HIS A 252 2.21 0.23 -1.20
C HIS A 252 2.53 1.70 -1.52
N VAL A 253 2.21 2.61 -0.59
CA VAL A 253 2.55 4.03 -0.63
C VAL A 253 4.06 4.27 -0.75
N ASP A 254 4.89 3.43 -0.14
CA ASP A 254 6.35 3.61 -0.14
C ASP A 254 6.99 3.24 -1.47
N ILE A 255 6.44 2.22 -2.13
CA ILE A 255 6.99 1.66 -3.38
C ILE A 255 6.39 2.30 -4.63
N ALA A 256 5.30 3.04 -4.46
CA ALA A 256 4.59 3.76 -5.51
C ALA A 256 4.09 5.15 -5.05
N PRO A 257 4.99 6.05 -4.59
CA PRO A 257 4.60 7.40 -4.18
C PRO A 257 3.83 8.15 -5.27
N GLY A 258 2.80 8.92 -4.86
CA GLY A 258 1.93 9.67 -5.77
C GLY A 258 0.88 8.83 -6.51
N ARG A 259 1.00 7.50 -6.49
CA ARG A 259 0.04 6.57 -7.11
C ARG A 259 -0.78 5.76 -6.11
N LYS A 260 -0.23 5.53 -4.91
CA LYS A 260 -0.83 4.72 -3.85
C LYS A 260 -0.82 5.45 -2.51
N THR A 261 -1.76 5.12 -1.62
CA THR A 261 -1.90 5.71 -0.27
C THR A 261 -1.98 4.65 0.82
N ASP A 262 -2.12 3.38 0.45
CA ASP A 262 -2.21 2.24 1.33
C ASP A 262 -0.86 1.86 1.95
N PRO A 263 -0.85 1.44 3.24
CA PRO A 263 -2.00 1.15 4.10
C PRO A 263 -2.55 2.37 4.89
N GLY A 264 -2.18 3.60 4.51
CA GLY A 264 -2.60 4.81 5.22
C GLY A 264 -1.82 5.07 6.51
N PRO A 265 -2.14 6.18 7.21
CA PRO A 265 -1.33 6.66 8.34
C PRO A 265 -1.57 5.90 9.66
N LEU A 266 -2.72 5.23 9.81
CA LEU A 266 -3.15 4.68 11.11
C LEU A 266 -2.51 3.33 11.50
N LEU A 267 -1.67 2.75 10.63
CA LEU A 267 -1.13 1.39 10.82
C LEU A 267 0.23 1.38 11.55
N TRP A 268 1.15 2.25 11.13
CA TRP A 268 2.58 2.02 11.30
C TRP A 268 3.06 2.04 12.74
N LYS A 269 2.64 3.04 13.52
CA LYS A 269 3.01 3.13 14.93
C LYS A 269 2.48 1.92 15.72
N LYS A 270 1.26 1.47 15.43
CA LYS A 270 0.65 0.30 16.09
C LYS A 270 1.46 -1.00 15.82
N LEU A 271 2.03 -1.16 14.63
CA LEU A 271 2.93 -2.27 14.29
C LEU A 271 4.32 -2.10 14.92
N ALA A 272 4.89 -0.89 14.89
CA ALA A 272 6.17 -0.59 15.50
C ALA A 272 6.17 -0.88 17.01
N ASP A 273 5.07 -0.58 17.70
CA ASP A 273 4.88 -0.89 19.13
C ASP A 273 4.83 -2.40 19.41
N ARG A 274 4.58 -3.23 18.39
CA ARG A 274 4.67 -4.70 18.44
C ARG A 274 6.01 -5.26 17.94
N GLY A 275 6.97 -4.37 17.68
CA GLY A 275 8.32 -4.70 17.23
C GLY A 275 8.42 -4.99 15.73
N ILE A 276 7.47 -4.51 14.92
CA ILE A 276 7.38 -4.80 13.49
C ILE A 276 7.70 -3.57 12.66
N GLY A 277 8.58 -3.75 11.66
CA GLY A 277 8.99 -2.68 10.76
C GLY A 277 9.99 -1.69 11.37
N ALA A 278 10.48 -0.79 10.52
CA ALA A 278 11.38 0.26 10.94
C ALA A 278 10.62 1.37 11.67
N TRP A 279 11.20 1.89 12.76
CA TRP A 279 10.65 3.05 13.46
C TRP A 279 11.78 3.87 14.11
N PRO A 280 11.73 5.21 14.09
CA PRO A 280 12.76 6.04 14.69
C PRO A 280 12.73 5.98 16.22
N ASP A 281 13.87 6.25 16.84
CA ASP A 281 13.96 6.45 18.29
C ASP A 281 13.45 7.85 18.66
N GLU A 282 12.42 7.92 19.50
CA GLU A 282 11.73 9.18 19.83
C GLU A 282 12.66 10.20 20.51
N GLN A 283 13.56 9.74 21.38
CA GLN A 283 14.52 10.61 22.07
C GLN A 283 15.55 11.20 21.09
N ARG A 284 16.00 10.40 20.12
CA ARG A 284 16.87 10.85 19.04
C ARG A 284 16.18 11.88 18.16
N VAL A 285 14.92 11.63 17.77
CA VAL A 285 14.13 12.58 16.97
C VAL A 285 14.00 13.92 17.71
N ALA A 286 13.60 13.89 18.98
CA ALA A 286 13.43 15.11 19.78
C ALA A 286 14.75 15.89 19.96
N THR A 287 15.89 15.20 20.00
CA THR A 287 17.21 15.82 20.08
C THR A 287 17.60 16.49 18.76
N ILE A 288 17.35 15.81 17.64
CA ILE A 288 17.62 16.34 16.29
C ILE A 288 16.72 17.55 16.00
N GLU A 289 15.44 17.47 16.35
CA GLU A 289 14.45 18.53 16.13
C GLU A 289 14.85 19.84 16.81
N LYS A 290 15.34 19.77 18.05
CA LYS A 290 15.87 20.94 18.79
C LYS A 290 17.12 21.56 18.14
N ALA A 291 17.86 20.79 17.35
CA ALA A 291 19.10 21.24 16.72
C ALA A 291 18.88 21.82 15.31
N ILE A 292 17.79 21.47 14.64
CA ILE A 292 17.49 21.90 13.27
C ILE A 292 16.80 23.27 13.26
N HIS A 293 17.31 24.17 12.40
CA HIS A 293 16.72 25.50 12.20
C HIS A 293 16.48 25.75 10.70
N ILE A 294 15.22 25.62 10.26
CA ILE A 294 14.84 25.78 8.83
C ILE A 294 14.57 27.23 8.40
N GLY A 295 14.62 28.21 9.31
CA GLY A 295 14.32 29.61 9.02
C GLY A 295 15.24 30.29 7.98
N ARG A 296 16.32 29.62 7.55
CA ARG A 296 17.23 30.08 6.48
C ARG A 296 17.06 29.33 5.15
N GLY A 297 16.15 28.35 5.09
CA GLY A 297 15.91 27.49 3.93
C GLY A 297 15.98 26.01 4.27
N ILE A 298 15.56 25.18 3.30
CA ILE A 298 15.55 23.71 3.40
C ILE A 298 16.52 23.15 2.36
N ASP A 299 17.35 22.20 2.79
CA ASP A 299 18.26 21.45 1.92
C ASP A 299 17.50 20.27 1.28
N TYR A 300 16.78 20.56 0.20
CA TYR A 300 16.05 19.53 -0.54
C TYR A 300 16.96 18.45 -1.10
N LYS A 301 18.21 18.80 -1.44
CA LYS A 301 19.17 17.83 -1.96
C LYS A 301 19.49 16.79 -0.89
N TRP A 302 19.76 17.22 0.34
CA TRP A 302 19.98 16.31 1.47
C TRP A 302 18.75 15.42 1.70
N ILE A 303 17.53 15.98 1.67
CA ILE A 303 16.30 15.21 1.87
C ILE A 303 16.16 14.13 0.79
N GLN A 304 16.33 14.50 -0.48
CA GLN A 304 16.24 13.57 -1.61
C GLN A 304 17.31 12.47 -1.53
N ASP A 305 18.56 12.81 -1.21
CA ASP A 305 19.64 11.83 -1.09
C ASP A 305 19.39 10.85 0.06
N ASN A 306 18.87 11.32 1.20
CA ASN A 306 18.59 10.45 2.34
C ASN A 306 17.30 9.65 2.17
N LEU A 307 16.28 10.17 1.49
CA LEU A 307 15.11 9.36 1.08
C LEU A 307 15.53 8.26 0.10
N ARG A 308 16.42 8.56 -0.86
CA ARG A 308 17.00 7.55 -1.76
C ARG A 308 17.80 6.51 -0.98
N LEU A 309 18.63 6.94 -0.04
CA LEU A 309 19.40 6.04 0.83
C LEU A 309 18.49 5.13 1.65
N TYR A 310 17.40 5.66 2.20
CA TYR A 310 16.41 4.88 2.94
C TYR A 310 15.73 3.83 2.05
N GLY A 311 15.45 4.17 0.80
CA GLY A 311 14.99 3.21 -0.21
C GLY A 311 14.04 3.78 -1.26
N TYR A 312 13.56 5.01 -1.12
CA TYR A 312 12.59 5.58 -2.06
C TYR A 312 13.21 5.83 -3.44
N ASN A 313 12.42 5.62 -4.50
CA ASN A 313 12.80 5.95 -5.85
C ASN A 313 12.63 7.45 -6.12
N ILE A 314 13.70 8.22 -5.91
CA ILE A 314 13.72 9.67 -6.05
C ILE A 314 15.05 10.14 -6.65
N GLU A 315 15.04 11.18 -7.47
CA GLU A 315 16.20 11.85 -8.04
C GLU A 315 16.66 13.05 -7.18
N SER A 316 17.95 13.39 -7.27
CA SER A 316 18.57 14.43 -6.43
C SER A 316 18.62 15.75 -7.18
N THR A 317 17.46 16.35 -7.43
CA THR A 317 17.34 17.61 -8.19
C THR A 317 17.76 18.84 -7.38
N GLY A 318 17.73 18.75 -6.05
CA GLY A 318 17.93 19.87 -5.12
C GLY A 318 16.77 20.88 -5.11
N GLN A 319 15.64 20.55 -5.75
CA GLN A 319 14.45 21.40 -5.85
C GLN A 319 13.23 20.74 -5.21
N PHE A 320 12.26 21.53 -4.76
CA PHE A 320 10.98 21.02 -4.29
C PHE A 320 10.00 20.78 -5.44
N ASP A 321 10.31 19.77 -6.25
CA ASP A 321 9.50 19.33 -7.39
C ASP A 321 8.37 18.35 -6.98
N GLU A 322 7.60 17.88 -7.97
CA GLU A 322 6.47 16.98 -7.73
C GLU A 322 6.89 15.62 -7.14
N GLN A 323 7.94 14.99 -7.66
CA GLN A 323 8.45 13.72 -7.12
C GLN A 323 8.87 13.88 -5.65
N THR A 324 9.51 15.02 -5.31
CA THR A 324 9.95 15.28 -3.95
C THR A 324 8.77 15.38 -3.00
N ARG A 325 7.72 16.09 -3.41
CA ARG A 325 6.49 16.22 -2.62
C ARG A 325 5.78 14.87 -2.43
N ASP A 326 5.71 14.06 -3.47
CA ASP A 326 5.02 12.77 -3.41
C ASP A 326 5.77 11.74 -2.55
N VAL A 327 7.10 11.70 -2.65
CA VAL A 327 7.94 10.83 -1.80
C VAL A 327 7.94 11.32 -0.35
N ILE A 328 8.01 12.63 -0.10
CA ILE A 328 7.88 13.17 1.27
C ILE A 328 6.52 12.81 1.86
N ARG A 329 5.44 12.91 1.08
CA ARG A 329 4.10 12.52 1.54
C ARG A 329 4.04 11.03 1.89
N ALA A 330 4.59 10.16 1.04
CA ALA A 330 4.64 8.73 1.31
C ALA A 330 5.41 8.42 2.61
N PHE A 331 6.58 9.04 2.77
CA PHE A 331 7.37 8.97 3.99
C PHE A 331 6.60 9.47 5.22
N GLN A 332 5.87 10.57 5.11
CA GLN A 332 5.06 11.09 6.21
C GLN A 332 3.88 10.18 6.55
N ILE A 333 3.17 9.62 5.56
CA ILE A 333 2.12 8.62 5.82
C ILE A 333 2.69 7.45 6.64
N HIS A 334 3.93 7.04 6.36
CA HIS A 334 4.58 5.96 7.10
C HIS A 334 5.04 6.41 8.51
N PHE A 335 5.81 7.49 8.63
CA PHE A 335 6.57 7.83 9.85
C PHE A 335 6.08 9.07 10.61
N GLU A 336 5.21 9.88 10.01
CA GLU A 336 4.64 11.11 10.57
C GLU A 336 3.11 11.17 10.32
N PRO A 337 2.34 10.23 10.89
CA PRO A 337 0.92 10.05 10.54
C PRO A 337 0.05 11.29 10.82
N GLU A 338 0.49 12.17 11.71
CA GLU A 338 -0.16 13.44 12.05
C GLU A 338 0.06 14.56 11.00
N GLY A 339 0.97 14.37 10.04
CA GLY A 339 1.54 15.46 9.24
C GLY A 339 2.00 15.02 7.84
N TYR A 340 1.07 14.60 6.98
CA TYR A 340 1.35 14.07 5.63
C TYR A 340 1.01 15.03 4.47
N SER A 341 1.35 16.31 4.61
CA SER A 341 1.11 17.31 3.56
C SER A 341 1.93 17.06 2.26
N GLY A 342 3.07 16.38 2.38
CA GLY A 342 4.11 16.31 1.37
C GLY A 342 5.11 17.48 1.42
N GLU A 343 4.96 18.40 2.37
CA GLU A 343 5.93 19.47 2.65
C GLU A 343 6.79 19.08 3.85
N PRO A 344 8.14 19.19 3.76
CA PRO A 344 9.01 18.77 4.84
C PRO A 344 8.92 19.73 6.04
N SER A 345 8.52 19.20 7.20
CA SER A 345 8.60 19.90 8.48
C SER A 345 9.96 19.66 9.17
N VAL A 346 10.25 20.37 10.26
CA VAL A 346 11.42 20.06 11.11
C VAL A 346 11.33 18.62 11.62
N LYS A 347 10.12 18.16 11.98
CA LYS A 347 9.85 16.80 12.41
C LYS A 347 10.12 15.79 11.29
N THR A 348 9.66 16.05 10.06
CA THR A 348 9.94 15.19 8.89
C THR A 348 11.45 14.97 8.70
N ILE A 349 12.24 16.05 8.72
CA ILE A 349 13.70 15.99 8.55
C ILE A 349 14.34 15.22 9.72
N SER A 350 13.84 15.44 10.95
CA SER A 350 14.36 14.79 12.16
C SER A 350 14.08 13.29 12.18
N LEU A 351 12.89 12.87 11.72
CA LEU A 351 12.52 11.47 11.55
C LEU A 351 13.44 10.78 10.53
N LEU A 352 13.65 11.41 9.37
CA LEU A 352 14.52 10.86 8.32
C LEU A 352 15.97 10.71 8.82
N GLU A 353 16.53 11.74 9.46
CA GLU A 353 17.89 11.66 10.01
C GLU A 353 18.00 10.56 11.08
N ALA A 354 17.00 10.46 11.97
CA ALA A 354 16.99 9.44 13.02
C ALA A 354 16.94 8.01 12.46
N LEU A 355 16.13 7.79 11.41
CA LEU A 355 16.02 6.52 10.69
C LEU A 355 17.33 6.17 10.01
N ILE A 356 17.93 7.09 9.25
CA ILE A 356 19.21 6.87 8.59
C ILE A 356 20.31 6.53 9.60
N LYS A 357 20.38 7.23 10.73
CA LYS A 357 21.33 6.91 11.81
C LYS A 357 21.09 5.55 12.47
N LYS A 358 19.85 5.08 12.53
CA LYS A 358 19.49 3.79 13.15
C LYS A 358 19.75 2.61 12.22
N TYR A 359 19.42 2.79 10.94
CA TYR A 359 19.32 1.69 9.99
C TYR A 359 20.44 1.67 8.93
N TYR A 360 21.13 2.80 8.74
CA TYR A 360 22.26 2.96 7.82
C TYR A 360 23.45 3.67 8.53
N PRO A 361 23.93 3.16 9.67
CA PRO A 361 24.89 3.86 10.53
C PRO A 361 26.25 4.15 9.86
N ASN A 362 26.59 3.46 8.77
CA ASN A 362 27.85 3.65 8.04
C ASN A 362 27.69 4.51 6.78
N GLN A 363 26.48 4.96 6.45
CA GLN A 363 26.17 5.71 5.22
C GLN A 363 25.46 7.04 5.51
N HIS A 364 25.43 7.48 6.78
CA HIS A 364 24.69 8.66 7.19
C HIS A 364 25.45 9.97 6.96
N SER A 365 24.70 11.04 6.68
CA SER A 365 25.15 12.41 6.84
C SER A 365 24.13 13.16 7.70
N ASP A 366 24.60 14.00 8.61
CA ASP A 366 23.72 14.83 9.43
C ASP A 366 23.05 15.90 8.56
N TYR A 367 21.79 16.24 8.87
CA TYR A 367 21.18 17.40 8.23
C TYR A 367 21.96 18.66 8.61
N PRO A 368 22.23 19.59 7.68
CA PRO A 368 22.89 20.84 8.00
C PRO A 368 22.14 21.60 9.09
N ARG A 369 22.72 21.69 10.30
CA ARG A 369 22.12 22.39 11.45
C ARG A 369 21.87 23.88 11.17
N ILE A 370 22.62 24.45 10.22
CA ILE A 370 22.41 25.79 9.65
C ILE A 370 22.48 25.65 8.13
N PHE A 371 21.35 25.86 7.44
CA PHE A 371 21.35 25.97 5.99
C PHE A 371 22.06 27.27 5.56
N LYS A 372 23.10 27.15 4.74
CA LYS A 372 23.73 28.26 4.02
C LYS A 372 23.38 28.09 2.55
N PRO A 373 22.47 28.90 1.97
CA PRO A 373 22.17 28.79 0.55
C PRO A 373 23.47 28.95 -0.24
N THR A 374 23.77 28.00 -1.11
CA THR A 374 24.90 28.12 -2.04
C THR A 374 24.60 29.23 -3.03
N GLY A 375 25.09 30.44 -2.74
CA GLY A 375 25.38 31.51 -3.67
C GLY A 375 24.22 32.10 -4.50
N LYS A 376 23.64 33.20 -4.03
CA LYS A 376 23.62 34.38 -4.92
C LYS A 376 25.08 34.83 -5.00
N LYS A 377 25.74 34.61 -6.14
CA LYS A 377 26.99 35.33 -6.43
C LYS A 377 26.67 36.82 -6.23
N LYS A 378 27.38 37.46 -5.30
CA LYS A 378 27.36 38.92 -5.17
C LYS A 378 27.96 39.55 -6.42
#